data_AF-A0A382ZZY0-F1
#
_entry.id   AF-A0A382ZZY0-F1
#
_cell.length_a   1.000
_cell.length_b   1.000
_cell.length_c   1.000
_cell.angle_alpha   90.00
_cell.angle_beta   90.00
_cell.angle_gamma   90.00
#
_symmetry.space_group_name_H-M   'P 1'
#
loop_
_entity.id
_entity.type
_entity.pdbx_description
1 polymer ?
#
loop_
_entity_poly.entity_id
_entity_poly.type
_entity_poly.pdbx_seq_one_letter_code
_entity_poly.pdbx_strand_id
1 'polypeptide(L)'
;GKGSLASYTGNPLAYNSTAGPAISSFLINTGIGKNFSSGTQDCTNKFAASEAVFGSNTIHPIPDIAHTDFLLILGANPRISHMSFISIADPIKELRSAKLRGAKIIFVDPRENESVKGVGELLQINPDTDVYLLAAMLEHLFNSNLIDSDVSSRYADNLNELAQFVANFPAARVEAVVGISAQAIHDLAQEFASADKAAIYMSTGVNMGRQGTLAYWLLQMISFLTGNLDRRGGNFYSSGFYPAAKAGSSRGRT
;
A
#
# COMPACT_ATOMS: atom_id res chain seq x y z
N GLY A 1 22.51 7.79 31.58
CA GLY A 1 22.21 6.34 31.67
C GLY A 1 21.83 5.80 30.29
N LYS A 2 21.75 4.49 30.06
CA LYS A 2 21.56 3.89 28.72
C LYS A 2 20.32 4.37 27.92
N GLY A 3 19.36 5.03 28.56
CA GLY A 3 18.17 5.63 27.91
C GLY A 3 18.23 7.14 27.66
N SER A 4 19.37 7.81 27.91
CA SER A 4 19.51 9.27 27.77
C SER A 4 19.89 9.74 26.37
N LEU A 5 20.23 8.81 25.47
CA LEU A 5 20.54 9.10 24.07
C LEU A 5 19.51 8.45 23.16
N ALA A 6 19.20 9.14 22.06
CA ALA A 6 18.41 8.64 20.96
C ALA A 6 19.06 9.04 19.64
N SER A 7 18.84 8.24 18.60
CA SER A 7 19.26 8.53 17.24
C SER A 7 18.05 8.89 16.39
N TYR A 8 18.23 9.84 15.47
CA TYR A 8 17.28 10.12 14.41
C TYR A 8 18.01 10.12 13.08
N THR A 9 17.57 9.26 12.16
CA THR A 9 18.14 9.19 10.81
C THR A 9 17.22 9.82 9.78
N GLY A 10 17.73 10.82 9.06
CA GLY A 10 16.98 11.54 8.03
C GLY A 10 16.75 10.75 6.73
N ASN A 11 15.96 11.34 5.83
CA ASN A 11 15.68 10.82 4.49
C ASN A 11 16.58 11.52 3.45
N PRO A 12 17.03 10.86 2.35
CA PRO A 12 16.88 9.43 2.04
C PRO A 12 18.12 8.55 2.30
N LEU A 13 17.99 7.58 3.21
CA LEU A 13 18.97 6.51 3.41
C LEU A 13 19.04 5.51 2.25
N ALA A 14 17.93 5.33 1.52
CA ALA A 14 17.82 4.31 0.47
C ALA A 14 18.81 4.51 -0.69
N TYR A 15 19.35 5.72 -0.88
CA TYR A 15 20.34 6.03 -1.91
C TYR A 15 21.80 5.95 -1.42
N ASN A 16 22.03 5.52 -0.18
CA ASN A 16 23.37 5.33 0.37
C ASN A 16 23.53 3.90 0.91
N SER A 17 24.15 3.05 0.09
CA SER A 17 24.40 1.63 0.42
C SER A 17 25.24 1.40 1.67
N THR A 18 26.06 2.37 2.07
CA THR A 18 26.96 2.26 3.23
C THR A 18 26.36 2.81 4.52
N ALA A 19 25.38 3.73 4.43
CA ALA A 19 24.84 4.42 5.59
C ALA A 19 24.08 3.49 6.53
N GLY A 20 23.27 2.57 5.99
CA GLY A 20 22.52 1.59 6.81
C GLY A 20 23.44 0.76 7.72
N PRO A 21 24.40 -0.02 7.16
CA PRO A 21 25.35 -0.79 7.96
C PRO A 21 26.17 0.05 8.94
N ALA A 22 26.62 1.25 8.53
CA ALA A 22 27.40 2.14 9.39
C ALA A 22 26.59 2.62 10.60
N ILE A 23 25.34 3.03 10.40
CA ILE A 23 24.43 3.47 11.47
C ILE A 23 24.10 2.31 12.39
N SER A 24 23.76 1.14 11.85
CA SER A 24 23.50 -0.06 12.66
C SER A 24 24.70 -0.42 13.54
N SER A 25 25.91 -0.42 12.98
CA SER A 25 27.15 -0.67 13.73
C SER A 25 27.39 0.37 14.83
N PHE A 26 27.20 1.66 14.52
CA PHE A 26 27.34 2.74 15.50
C PHE A 26 26.36 2.59 16.67
N LEU A 27 25.07 2.32 16.40
CA LEU A 27 24.05 2.16 17.43
C LEU A 27 24.31 0.95 18.33
N ILE A 28 24.71 -0.18 17.75
CA ILE A 28 25.07 -1.39 18.50
C ILE A 28 26.26 -1.13 19.42
N ASN A 29 27.34 -0.54 18.88
CA ASN A 29 28.57 -0.30 19.64
C ASN A 29 28.43 0.76 20.73
N THR A 30 27.50 1.71 20.57
CA THR A 30 27.22 2.76 21.58
C THR A 30 26.12 2.37 22.57
N GLY A 31 25.41 1.27 22.33
CA GLY A 31 24.29 0.81 23.17
C GLY A 31 23.05 1.70 23.10
N ILE A 32 22.88 2.48 22.03
CA ILE A 32 21.71 3.34 21.83
C ILE A 32 20.53 2.48 21.35
N GLY A 33 19.56 2.25 22.23
CA GLY A 33 18.37 1.47 21.91
C GLY A 33 17.21 2.27 21.28
N LYS A 34 17.19 3.59 21.46
CA LYS A 34 16.14 4.47 20.91
C LYS A 34 16.57 4.97 19.54
N ASN A 35 16.10 4.32 18.48
CA ASN A 35 16.41 4.70 17.10
C ASN A 35 15.13 5.09 16.35
N PHE A 36 15.14 6.29 15.78
CA PHE A 36 14.05 6.85 14.99
C PHE A 36 14.55 7.19 13.59
N SER A 37 13.63 7.31 12.65
CA SER A 37 13.92 7.72 11.28
C SER A 37 12.76 8.47 10.66
N SER A 38 12.95 9.04 9.47
CA SER A 38 11.84 9.53 8.65
C SER A 38 10.77 8.45 8.44
N GLY A 39 11.17 7.19 8.28
CA GLY A 39 10.25 6.05 8.16
C GLY A 39 9.44 5.79 9.43
N THR A 40 10.00 6.08 10.61
CA THR A 40 9.24 5.94 11.87
C THR A 40 8.07 6.92 11.96
N GLN A 41 8.18 8.08 11.30
CA GLN A 41 7.14 9.11 11.25
C GLN A 41 6.16 8.87 10.09
N ASP A 42 6.67 8.44 8.93
CA ASP A 42 5.88 8.35 7.69
C ASP A 42 5.23 6.99 7.47
N CYS A 43 5.89 5.87 7.76
CA CYS A 43 5.48 4.58 7.17
C CYS A 43 5.58 3.34 8.07
N THR A 44 5.77 3.48 9.38
CA THR A 44 5.79 2.36 10.35
C THR A 44 4.55 1.46 10.24
N ASN A 45 3.40 2.04 9.90
CA ASN A 45 2.15 1.33 9.68
C ASN A 45 2.30 0.18 8.67
N LYS A 46 3.08 0.37 7.59
CA LYS A 46 3.29 -0.63 6.56
C LYS A 46 4.07 -1.83 7.07
N PHE A 47 5.08 -1.62 7.93
CA PHE A 47 5.89 -2.70 8.50
C PHE A 47 5.07 -3.63 9.39
N ALA A 48 4.23 -3.04 10.27
CA ALA A 48 3.36 -3.81 11.15
C ALA A 48 2.31 -4.62 10.36
N ALA A 49 1.66 -4.00 9.37
CA ALA A 49 0.70 -4.71 8.53
C ALA A 49 1.36 -5.74 7.60
N SER A 50 2.56 -5.47 7.09
CA SER A 50 3.35 -6.42 6.30
C SER A 50 3.71 -7.67 7.11
N GLU A 51 4.09 -7.52 8.38
CA GLU A 51 4.30 -8.65 9.28
C GLU A 51 3.01 -9.47 9.48
N ALA A 52 1.87 -8.80 9.67
CA ALA A 52 0.58 -9.47 9.84
C ALA A 52 0.10 -10.21 8.58
N VAL A 53 0.37 -9.70 7.37
CA VAL A 53 -0.04 -10.32 6.11
C VAL A 53 0.94 -11.38 5.63
N PHE A 54 2.24 -11.08 5.65
CA PHE A 54 3.28 -11.88 4.99
C PHE A 54 4.21 -12.62 5.96
N GLY A 55 4.06 -12.42 7.27
CA GLY A 55 4.96 -12.98 8.28
C GLY A 55 6.38 -12.37 8.27
N SER A 56 6.57 -11.28 7.52
CA SER A 56 7.83 -10.55 7.42
C SER A 56 7.53 -9.07 7.29
N ASN A 57 8.14 -8.24 8.12
CA ASN A 57 7.90 -6.80 8.12
C ASN A 57 8.53 -6.05 6.93
N THR A 58 9.28 -6.73 6.06
CA THR A 58 9.99 -6.13 4.92
C THR A 58 9.36 -6.43 3.56
N ILE A 59 8.28 -7.20 3.52
CA ILE A 59 7.60 -7.55 2.27
C ILE A 59 6.59 -6.47 1.94
N HIS A 60 6.93 -5.61 0.98
CA HIS A 60 6.07 -4.54 0.51
C HIS A 60 5.86 -4.67 -0.99
N PRO A 61 4.80 -5.37 -1.44
CA PRO A 61 4.45 -5.44 -2.85
C PRO A 61 4.19 -4.04 -3.42
N ILE A 62 4.79 -3.76 -4.58
CA ILE A 62 4.71 -2.47 -5.28
C ILE A 62 3.94 -2.62 -6.59
N PRO A 63 3.28 -1.56 -7.08
CA PRO A 63 2.56 -1.62 -8.35
C PRO A 63 3.50 -1.79 -9.54
N ASP A 64 3.17 -2.68 -10.47
CA ASP A 64 3.82 -2.81 -11.77
C ASP A 64 3.30 -1.77 -12.77
N ILE A 65 3.72 -0.52 -12.58
CA ILE A 65 3.30 0.63 -13.38
C ILE A 65 3.58 0.42 -14.87
N ALA A 66 4.61 -0.37 -15.23
CA ALA A 66 4.98 -0.63 -16.62
C ALA A 66 3.99 -1.53 -17.36
N HIS A 67 3.17 -2.31 -16.64
CA HIS A 67 2.31 -3.33 -17.25
C HIS A 67 0.86 -3.29 -16.79
N THR A 68 0.52 -2.52 -15.76
CA THR A 68 -0.85 -2.43 -15.25
C THR A 68 -1.81 -1.78 -16.24
N ASP A 69 -3.05 -2.26 -16.25
CA ASP A 69 -4.18 -1.73 -17.04
C ASP A 69 -5.09 -0.84 -16.15
N PHE A 70 -5.02 -1.01 -14.83
CA PHE A 70 -5.74 -0.21 -13.85
C PHE A 70 -4.88 0.09 -12.62
N LEU A 71 -4.64 1.36 -12.30
CA LEU A 71 -3.83 1.77 -11.17
C LEU A 71 -4.62 2.67 -10.20
N LEU A 72 -4.83 2.18 -8.98
CA LEU A 72 -5.47 2.91 -7.90
C LEU A 72 -4.40 3.48 -6.95
N ILE A 73 -4.37 4.80 -6.77
CA ILE A 73 -3.36 5.52 -5.98
C ILE A 73 -4.05 6.27 -4.83
N LEU A 74 -3.83 5.86 -3.59
CA LEU A 74 -4.43 6.49 -2.40
C LEU A 74 -3.43 7.37 -1.64
N GLY A 75 -3.82 8.61 -1.35
CA GLY A 75 -3.06 9.52 -0.49
C GLY A 75 -1.60 9.70 -0.89
N ALA A 76 -1.33 9.76 -2.21
CA ALA A 76 0.03 9.90 -2.74
C ALA A 76 0.11 11.01 -3.78
N ASN A 77 1.25 11.72 -3.77
CA ASN A 77 1.55 12.76 -4.74
C ASN A 77 2.91 12.50 -5.42
N PRO A 78 2.96 11.55 -6.37
CA PRO A 78 4.18 11.20 -7.10
C PRO A 78 4.95 12.37 -7.72
N ARG A 79 4.29 13.47 -8.07
CA ARG A 79 4.92 14.67 -8.63
C ARG A 79 5.81 15.42 -7.63
N ILE A 80 5.39 15.45 -6.36
CA ILE A 80 6.05 16.25 -5.32
C ILE A 80 6.94 15.39 -4.44
N SER A 81 6.43 14.24 -4.00
CA SER A 81 7.09 13.39 -3.00
C SER A 81 7.61 12.07 -3.58
N HIS A 82 7.58 11.89 -4.90
CA HIS A 82 7.83 10.60 -5.55
C HIS A 82 6.91 9.48 -5.00
N MET A 83 7.29 8.21 -5.20
CA MET A 83 6.53 7.04 -4.73
C MET A 83 7.34 6.32 -3.65
N SER A 84 6.93 6.45 -2.39
CA SER A 84 7.48 5.72 -1.25
C SER A 84 7.57 4.22 -1.52
N PHE A 85 8.68 3.60 -1.12
CA PHE A 85 9.02 2.18 -1.36
C PHE A 85 9.27 1.79 -2.82
N ILE A 86 9.23 2.74 -3.77
CA ILE A 86 9.55 2.49 -5.18
C ILE A 86 10.78 3.32 -5.56
N SER A 87 11.85 2.66 -6.01
CA SER A 87 13.03 3.33 -6.54
C SER A 87 12.78 3.71 -8.00
N ILE A 88 12.27 4.91 -8.22
CA ILE A 88 11.86 5.41 -9.54
C ILE A 88 12.39 6.83 -9.77
N ALA A 89 13.11 7.02 -10.88
CA ALA A 89 13.74 8.30 -11.19
C ALA A 89 12.71 9.39 -11.52
N ASP A 90 11.75 9.08 -12.39
CA ASP A 90 10.67 9.99 -12.79
C ASP A 90 9.32 9.26 -12.74
N PRO A 91 8.62 9.27 -11.60
CA PRO A 91 7.34 8.58 -11.46
C PRO A 91 6.24 9.17 -12.36
N ILE A 92 6.31 10.45 -12.67
CA ILE A 92 5.30 11.09 -13.52
C ILE A 92 5.44 10.66 -14.97
N LYS A 93 6.67 10.50 -15.45
CA LYS A 93 6.92 9.90 -16.75
C LYS A 93 6.34 8.49 -16.83
N GLU A 94 6.60 7.63 -15.84
CA GLU A 94 6.10 6.25 -15.86
C GLU A 94 4.56 6.18 -15.80
N LEU A 95 3.92 7.02 -14.98
CA LEU A 95 2.45 7.10 -14.93
C LEU A 95 1.86 7.63 -16.25
N ARG A 96 2.49 8.61 -16.90
CA ARG A 96 2.07 9.07 -18.24
C ARG A 96 2.25 7.98 -19.28
N SER A 97 3.35 7.24 -19.24
CA SER A 97 3.57 6.08 -20.10
C SER A 97 2.50 5.02 -19.88
N ALA A 98 2.07 4.78 -18.63
CA ALA A 98 0.95 3.88 -18.34
C ALA A 98 -0.35 4.35 -18.96
N LYS A 99 -0.70 5.63 -18.78
CA LYS A 99 -1.87 6.24 -19.42
C LYS A 99 -1.82 6.12 -20.95
N LEU A 100 -0.68 6.39 -21.57
CA LEU A 100 -0.51 6.31 -23.04
C LEU A 100 -0.70 4.90 -23.59
N ARG A 101 -0.44 3.86 -22.78
CA ARG A 101 -0.75 2.46 -23.14
C ARG A 101 -2.22 2.10 -22.95
N GLY A 102 -3.03 2.99 -22.38
CA GLY A 102 -4.45 2.77 -22.09
C GLY A 102 -4.77 2.43 -20.65
N ALA A 103 -3.80 2.48 -19.72
CA ALA A 103 -4.08 2.20 -18.33
C ALA A 103 -4.99 3.28 -17.71
N LYS A 104 -6.03 2.86 -16.99
CA LYS A 104 -6.85 3.77 -16.18
C LYS A 104 -6.12 4.06 -14.88
N ILE A 105 -5.96 5.34 -14.52
CA ILE A 105 -5.26 5.77 -13.30
C ILE A 105 -6.22 6.62 -12.48
N ILE A 106 -6.57 6.15 -11.28
CA ILE A 106 -7.44 6.86 -10.35
C ILE A 106 -6.61 7.24 -9.12
N PHE A 107 -6.63 8.53 -8.79
CA PHE A 107 -6.10 9.07 -7.55
C PHE A 107 -7.24 9.22 -6.55
N VAL A 108 -7.10 8.65 -5.36
CA VAL A 108 -7.98 8.86 -4.22
C VAL A 108 -7.27 9.82 -3.27
N ASP A 109 -7.75 11.07 -3.22
CA ASP A 109 -7.13 12.13 -2.44
C ASP A 109 -8.20 13.21 -2.10
N PRO A 110 -8.25 13.75 -0.87
CA PRO A 110 -9.16 14.84 -0.54
C PRO A 110 -8.93 16.10 -1.37
N ARG A 111 -7.70 16.32 -1.84
CA ARG A 111 -7.37 17.46 -2.71
C ARG A 111 -7.14 17.00 -4.14
N GLU A 112 -7.40 17.90 -5.09
CA GLU A 112 -6.82 17.79 -6.42
C GLU A 112 -5.32 18.08 -6.31
N ASN A 113 -4.54 17.05 -5.99
CA ASN A 113 -3.11 17.19 -5.86
C ASN A 113 -2.46 17.34 -7.23
N GLU A 114 -1.21 17.81 -7.20
CA GLU A 114 -0.49 18.16 -8.40
C GLU A 114 -0.45 16.99 -9.37
N SER A 115 -0.29 15.74 -8.88
CA SER A 115 -0.09 14.49 -9.64
C SER A 115 -1.23 14.12 -10.58
N VAL A 116 -2.47 14.50 -10.26
CA VAL A 116 -3.66 14.17 -11.06
C VAL A 116 -3.55 14.77 -12.47
N LYS A 117 -3.15 16.04 -12.55
CA LYS A 117 -3.17 16.82 -13.79
C LYS A 117 -2.40 16.15 -14.93
N GLY A 118 -3.14 15.77 -15.98
CA GLY A 118 -2.60 15.15 -17.19
C GLY A 118 -2.22 13.67 -17.03
N VAL A 119 -2.43 13.07 -15.86
CA VAL A 119 -2.02 11.68 -15.57
C VAL A 119 -3.23 10.78 -15.33
N GLY A 120 -4.17 11.19 -14.49
CA GLY A 120 -5.30 10.33 -14.11
C GLY A 120 -6.54 11.11 -13.74
N GLU A 121 -7.51 10.40 -13.21
CA GLU A 121 -8.77 10.90 -12.67
C GLU A 121 -8.65 11.06 -11.15
N LEU A 122 -9.41 12.00 -10.57
CA LEU A 122 -9.48 12.19 -9.13
C LEU A 122 -10.81 11.66 -8.62
N LEU A 123 -10.75 10.79 -7.63
CA LEU A 123 -11.86 10.41 -6.77
C LEU A 123 -11.66 11.09 -5.42
N GLN A 124 -12.40 12.17 -5.17
CA GLN A 124 -12.24 12.94 -3.94
C GLN A 124 -12.85 12.18 -2.76
N ILE A 125 -12.04 11.96 -1.73
CA ILE A 125 -12.41 11.32 -0.48
C ILE A 125 -12.41 12.34 0.67
N ASN A 126 -13.23 12.13 1.70
CA ASN A 126 -13.08 12.86 2.94
C ASN A 126 -11.77 12.48 3.66
N PRO A 127 -11.05 13.44 4.28
CA PRO A 127 -9.78 13.16 4.94
C PRO A 127 -9.87 12.04 5.99
N ASP A 128 -8.87 11.15 6.02
CA ASP A 128 -8.72 10.07 7.01
C ASP A 128 -9.88 9.06 7.03
N THR A 129 -10.49 8.80 5.86
CA THR A 129 -11.58 7.83 5.70
C THR A 129 -11.27 6.69 4.72
N ASP A 130 -10.02 6.60 4.25
CA ASP A 130 -9.53 5.62 3.27
C ASP A 130 -9.82 4.17 3.68
N VAL A 131 -9.73 3.87 4.98
CA VAL A 131 -9.99 2.53 5.51
C VAL A 131 -11.43 2.08 5.28
N TYR A 132 -12.40 3.01 5.32
CA TYR A 132 -13.82 2.70 5.08
C TYR A 132 -14.09 2.50 3.59
N LEU A 133 -13.41 3.26 2.72
CA LEU A 133 -13.44 3.02 1.28
C LEU A 133 -12.92 1.62 0.96
N LEU A 134 -11.74 1.25 1.48
CA LEU A 134 -11.13 -0.06 1.24
C LEU A 134 -11.98 -1.21 1.82
N ALA A 135 -12.57 -1.03 3.00
CA ALA A 135 -13.47 -2.01 3.59
C ALA A 135 -14.75 -2.20 2.76
N ALA A 136 -15.34 -1.11 2.25
CA ALA A 136 -16.53 -1.18 1.40
C ALA A 136 -16.23 -1.76 0.01
N MET A 137 -15.05 -1.50 -0.55
CA MET A 137 -14.59 -2.18 -1.77
C MET A 137 -14.50 -3.69 -1.54
N LEU A 138 -13.85 -4.14 -0.45
CA LEU A 138 -13.76 -5.56 -0.10
C LEU A 138 -15.13 -6.20 0.11
N GLU A 139 -16.02 -5.53 0.84
CA GLU A 139 -17.40 -5.96 1.06
C GLU A 139 -18.12 -6.22 -0.28
N HIS A 140 -17.98 -5.30 -1.22
CA HIS A 140 -18.52 -5.45 -2.57
C HIS A 140 -17.90 -6.65 -3.30
N LEU A 141 -16.58 -6.88 -3.18
CA LEU A 141 -15.93 -8.05 -3.81
C LEU A 141 -16.51 -9.37 -3.30
N PHE A 142 -16.77 -9.48 -2.00
CA PHE A 142 -17.40 -10.66 -1.40
C PHE A 142 -18.85 -10.85 -1.90
N ASN A 143 -19.66 -9.78 -1.90
CA ASN A 143 -21.07 -9.87 -2.28
C ASN A 143 -21.30 -10.08 -3.78
N SER A 144 -20.42 -9.54 -4.62
CA SER A 144 -20.53 -9.60 -6.08
C SER A 144 -19.80 -10.80 -6.69
N ASN A 145 -19.25 -11.71 -5.88
CA ASN A 145 -18.43 -12.85 -6.32
C ASN A 145 -17.26 -12.45 -7.24
N LEU A 146 -16.57 -11.37 -6.89
CA LEU A 146 -15.42 -10.84 -7.65
C LEU A 146 -14.06 -11.30 -7.08
N ILE A 147 -14.09 -12.30 -6.19
CA ILE A 147 -12.90 -12.89 -5.60
C ILE A 147 -12.35 -13.98 -6.50
N ASP A 148 -11.04 -13.97 -6.72
CA ASP A 148 -10.32 -15.05 -7.37
C ASP A 148 -10.34 -16.31 -6.49
N SER A 149 -11.21 -17.24 -6.88
CA SER A 149 -11.41 -18.52 -6.17
C SER A 149 -10.17 -19.44 -6.19
N ASP A 150 -9.32 -19.36 -7.22
CA ASP A 150 -8.12 -20.20 -7.31
C ASP A 150 -7.05 -19.71 -6.33
N VAL A 151 -6.80 -18.40 -6.31
CA VAL A 151 -5.84 -17.79 -5.40
C VAL A 151 -6.29 -17.92 -3.95
N SER A 152 -7.56 -17.61 -3.67
CA SER A 152 -8.09 -17.67 -2.30
C SER A 152 -8.11 -19.09 -1.75
N SER A 153 -8.50 -20.10 -2.53
CA SER A 153 -8.51 -21.49 -2.06
C SER A 153 -7.12 -22.08 -1.79
N ARG A 154 -6.07 -21.58 -2.46
CA ARG A 154 -4.70 -22.06 -2.30
C ARG A 154 -3.91 -21.38 -1.20
N TYR A 155 -4.16 -20.09 -0.97
CA TYR A 155 -3.25 -19.25 -0.18
C TYR A 155 -3.94 -18.43 0.91
N ALA A 156 -5.28 -18.40 0.98
CA ALA A 156 -5.98 -17.63 2.00
C ALA A 156 -6.20 -18.44 3.28
N ASP A 157 -6.01 -17.79 4.41
CA ASP A 157 -6.47 -18.24 5.73
C ASP A 157 -7.48 -17.23 6.28
N ASN A 158 -8.44 -17.69 7.09
CA ASN A 158 -9.44 -16.86 7.79
C ASN A 158 -10.30 -15.97 6.87
N LEU A 159 -10.63 -16.47 5.66
CA LEU A 159 -11.42 -15.72 4.69
C LEU A 159 -12.84 -15.41 5.18
N ASN A 160 -13.43 -16.32 5.97
CA ASN A 160 -14.78 -16.14 6.52
C ASN A 160 -14.82 -15.02 7.56
N GLU A 161 -13.81 -14.93 8.41
CA GLU A 161 -13.66 -13.87 9.41
C GLU A 161 -13.49 -12.51 8.74
N LEU A 162 -12.72 -12.45 7.64
CA LEU A 162 -12.61 -11.25 6.82
C LEU A 162 -13.96 -10.86 6.22
N ALA A 163 -14.68 -11.81 5.62
CA ALA A 163 -16.01 -11.57 5.05
C ALA A 163 -16.99 -11.02 6.11
N GLN A 164 -17.02 -11.63 7.30
CA GLN A 164 -17.85 -11.17 8.42
C GLN A 164 -17.45 -9.77 8.91
N PHE A 165 -16.16 -9.48 8.95
CA PHE A 165 -15.69 -8.14 9.32
C PHE A 165 -16.16 -7.09 8.32
N VAL A 166 -15.90 -7.30 7.01
CA VAL A 166 -16.22 -6.30 5.98
C VAL A 166 -17.71 -6.17 5.71
N ALA A 167 -18.52 -7.19 5.97
CA ALA A 167 -19.99 -7.11 5.91
C ALA A 167 -20.60 -6.01 6.79
N ASN A 168 -19.85 -5.49 7.76
CA ASN A 168 -20.27 -4.33 8.56
C ASN A 168 -20.09 -2.99 7.84
N PHE A 169 -19.46 -2.95 6.67
CA PHE A 169 -19.10 -1.73 5.94
C PHE A 169 -19.66 -1.70 4.51
N PRO A 170 -20.96 -1.96 4.28
CA PRO A 170 -21.53 -1.81 2.95
C PRO A 170 -21.40 -0.35 2.49
N ALA A 171 -21.27 -0.13 1.18
CA ALA A 171 -21.03 1.21 0.62
C ALA A 171 -22.08 2.25 1.07
N ALA A 172 -23.35 1.86 1.16
CA ALA A 172 -24.44 2.72 1.66
C ALA A 172 -24.28 3.16 3.13
N ARG A 173 -23.57 2.39 3.96
CA ARG A 173 -23.30 2.77 5.36
C ARG A 173 -22.17 3.79 5.45
N VAL A 174 -21.19 3.71 4.56
CA VAL A 174 -19.96 4.51 4.64
C VAL A 174 -19.97 5.72 3.71
N GLU A 175 -20.88 5.83 2.75
CA GLU A 175 -20.86 6.88 1.72
C GLU A 175 -20.79 8.31 2.30
N ALA A 176 -21.55 8.60 3.35
CA ALA A 176 -21.55 9.91 3.99
C ALA A 176 -20.24 10.19 4.75
N VAL A 177 -19.60 9.15 5.30
CA VAL A 177 -18.31 9.25 6.00
C VAL A 177 -17.20 9.45 4.97
N VAL A 178 -17.18 8.63 3.93
CA VAL A 178 -16.16 8.60 2.88
C VAL A 178 -16.28 9.81 1.93
N GLY A 179 -17.48 10.37 1.76
CA GLY A 179 -17.74 11.45 0.81
C GLY A 179 -17.83 10.99 -0.65
N ILE A 180 -17.95 9.68 -0.88
CA ILE A 180 -18.07 9.04 -2.19
C ILE A 180 -19.38 8.26 -2.19
N SER A 181 -20.21 8.43 -3.24
CA SER A 181 -21.50 7.75 -3.33
C SER A 181 -21.34 6.24 -3.31
N ALA A 182 -22.33 5.53 -2.76
CA ALA A 182 -22.30 4.07 -2.72
C ALA A 182 -22.08 3.44 -4.11
N GLN A 183 -22.70 4.03 -5.15
CA GLN A 183 -22.52 3.59 -6.53
C GLN A 183 -21.07 3.75 -7.01
N ALA A 184 -20.42 4.89 -6.75
CA ALA A 184 -19.04 5.10 -7.18
C ALA A 184 -18.05 4.17 -6.44
N ILE A 185 -18.34 3.79 -5.19
CA ILE A 185 -17.55 2.78 -4.46
C ILE A 185 -17.69 1.41 -5.12
N HIS A 186 -18.92 1.00 -5.45
CA HIS A 186 -19.17 -0.26 -6.16
C HIS A 186 -18.51 -0.27 -7.55
N ASP A 187 -18.67 0.79 -8.33
CA ASP A 187 -18.06 0.93 -9.65
C ASP A 187 -16.53 0.83 -9.54
N LEU A 188 -15.91 1.51 -8.57
CA LEU A 188 -14.47 1.43 -8.33
C LEU A 188 -14.02 0.00 -8.02
N ALA A 189 -14.74 -0.71 -7.14
CA ALA A 189 -14.43 -2.09 -6.78
C ALA A 189 -14.59 -3.05 -7.97
N GLN A 190 -15.69 -2.91 -8.72
CA GLN A 190 -15.98 -3.69 -9.92
C GLN A 190 -14.92 -3.46 -11.01
N GLU A 191 -14.59 -2.20 -11.30
CA GLU A 191 -13.59 -1.85 -12.30
C GLU A 191 -12.21 -2.38 -11.93
N PHE A 192 -11.80 -2.23 -10.67
CA PHE A 192 -10.52 -2.77 -10.18
C PHE A 192 -10.47 -4.30 -10.34
N ALA A 193 -11.52 -5.02 -9.95
CA ALA A 193 -11.55 -6.47 -10.02
C ALA A 193 -11.71 -7.02 -11.45
N SER A 194 -12.34 -6.25 -12.35
CA SER A 194 -12.58 -6.68 -13.73
C SER A 194 -11.41 -6.38 -14.67
N ALA A 195 -10.46 -5.54 -14.26
CA ALA A 195 -9.28 -5.25 -15.05
C ALA A 195 -8.36 -6.49 -15.12
N ASP A 196 -7.85 -6.81 -16.31
CA ASP A 196 -6.94 -7.96 -16.52
C ASP A 196 -5.66 -7.86 -15.68
N LYS A 197 -5.21 -6.62 -15.43
CA LYS A 197 -4.05 -6.30 -14.58
C LYS A 197 -4.35 -5.05 -13.79
N ALA A 198 -4.60 -5.18 -12.49
CA ALA A 198 -4.85 -4.06 -11.59
C ALA A 198 -3.81 -3.98 -10.49
N ALA A 199 -3.34 -2.77 -10.19
CA ALA A 199 -2.43 -2.53 -9.09
C ALA A 199 -2.96 -1.42 -8.18
N ILE A 200 -2.70 -1.55 -6.88
CA ILE A 200 -3.12 -0.57 -5.86
C ILE A 200 -1.91 -0.08 -5.07
N TYR A 201 -1.86 1.21 -4.78
CA TYR A 201 -0.73 1.84 -4.10
C TYR A 201 -1.21 2.90 -3.12
N MET A 202 -0.56 2.99 -1.96
CA MET A 202 -0.82 4.05 -0.99
C MET A 202 0.47 4.62 -0.42
N SER A 203 0.45 5.90 -0.07
CA SER A 203 1.62 6.61 0.49
C SER A 203 1.26 7.42 1.74
N THR A 204 2.09 8.42 2.04
CA THR A 204 2.06 9.31 3.21
C THR A 204 0.67 9.74 3.66
N GLY A 205 -0.23 10.12 2.73
CA GLY A 205 -1.59 10.56 3.07
C GLY A 205 -2.40 9.50 3.82
N VAL A 206 -2.26 8.22 3.43
CA VAL A 206 -2.91 7.10 4.12
C VAL A 206 -2.05 6.60 5.28
N ASN A 207 -0.73 6.59 5.12
CA ASN A 207 0.16 6.06 6.16
C ASN A 207 0.08 6.84 7.48
N MET A 208 -0.03 8.16 7.38
CA MET A 208 -0.11 9.06 8.53
C MET A 208 -1.56 9.25 9.04
N GLY A 209 -2.53 8.55 8.45
CA GLY A 209 -3.90 8.50 8.93
C GLY A 209 -4.04 7.69 10.22
N ARG A 210 -5.14 7.88 10.94
CA ARG A 210 -5.39 7.20 12.24
C ARG A 210 -5.46 5.68 12.12
N GLN A 211 -5.83 5.20 10.94
CA GLN A 211 -6.06 3.77 10.65
C GLN A 211 -5.12 3.24 9.55
N GLY A 212 -3.98 3.89 9.33
CA GLY A 212 -3.05 3.56 8.24
C GLY A 212 -2.53 2.12 8.23
N THR A 213 -2.42 1.45 9.38
CA THR A 213 -2.03 0.03 9.45
C THR A 213 -3.12 -0.86 8.88
N LEU A 214 -4.37 -0.64 9.30
CA LEU A 214 -5.51 -1.41 8.80
C LEU A 214 -5.78 -1.09 7.32
N ALA A 215 -5.64 0.17 6.90
CA ALA A 215 -5.75 0.55 5.50
C ALA A 215 -4.72 -0.19 4.62
N TYR A 216 -3.45 -0.29 5.05
CA TYR A 216 -2.45 -1.06 4.30
C TYR A 216 -2.82 -2.54 4.23
N TRP A 217 -3.30 -3.10 5.34
CA TRP A 217 -3.72 -4.50 5.41
C TRP A 217 -4.88 -4.79 4.44
N LEU A 218 -5.93 -3.95 4.44
CA LEU A 218 -7.07 -4.10 3.52
C LEU A 218 -6.68 -3.90 2.05
N LEU A 219 -5.77 -2.96 1.77
CA LEU A 219 -5.20 -2.78 0.43
C LEU A 219 -4.53 -4.07 -0.08
N GLN A 220 -3.74 -4.74 0.77
CA GLN A 220 -3.14 -6.03 0.40
C GLN A 220 -4.21 -7.09 0.15
N MET A 221 -5.28 -7.12 0.95
CA MET A 221 -6.39 -8.05 0.73
C MET A 221 -7.11 -7.80 -0.59
N ILE A 222 -7.31 -6.55 -1.01
CA ILE A 222 -7.90 -6.24 -2.32
C ILE A 222 -7.01 -6.78 -3.44
N SER A 223 -5.70 -6.52 -3.38
CA SER A 223 -4.76 -7.02 -4.38
C SER A 223 -4.72 -8.55 -4.43
N PHE A 224 -4.71 -9.20 -3.26
CA PHE A 224 -4.69 -10.65 -3.13
C PHE A 224 -5.98 -11.32 -3.62
N LEU A 225 -7.13 -10.87 -3.12
CA LEU A 225 -8.43 -11.48 -3.42
C LEU A 225 -8.88 -11.23 -4.86
N THR A 226 -8.32 -10.25 -5.56
CA THR A 226 -8.57 -10.06 -7.00
C THR A 226 -7.54 -10.76 -7.90
N GLY A 227 -6.65 -11.58 -7.32
CA GLY A 227 -5.62 -12.31 -8.07
C GLY A 227 -4.51 -11.41 -8.67
N ASN A 228 -4.38 -10.19 -8.17
CA ASN A 228 -3.43 -9.19 -8.65
C ASN A 228 -2.13 -9.14 -7.82
N LEU A 229 -2.05 -9.89 -6.71
CA LEU A 229 -0.83 -10.02 -5.93
C LEU A 229 0.14 -11.02 -6.59
N ASP A 230 1.42 -10.66 -6.65
CA ASP A 230 2.52 -11.41 -7.27
C ASP A 230 2.32 -11.73 -8.77
N ARG A 231 1.58 -10.87 -9.47
CA ARG A 231 1.28 -10.98 -10.90
C ARG A 231 1.85 -9.79 -11.67
N ARG A 232 2.34 -10.03 -12.90
CA ARG A 232 2.78 -8.96 -13.81
C ARG A 232 1.60 -8.02 -14.12
N GLY A 233 1.83 -6.72 -13.98
CA GLY A 233 0.80 -5.68 -14.07
C GLY A 233 -0.04 -5.50 -12.80
N GLY A 234 0.16 -6.33 -11.78
CA GLY A 234 -0.44 -6.21 -10.46
C GLY A 234 0.52 -5.62 -9.42
N ASN A 235 0.35 -6.01 -8.16
CA ASN A 235 1.30 -5.70 -7.10
C ASN A 235 2.29 -6.85 -6.95
N PHE A 236 3.59 -6.60 -7.09
CA PHE A 236 4.60 -7.65 -6.96
C PHE A 236 5.67 -7.28 -5.95
N TYR A 237 6.27 -8.29 -5.32
CA TYR A 237 7.46 -8.09 -4.51
C TYR A 237 8.68 -8.04 -5.43
N SER A 238 9.36 -6.89 -5.47
CA SER A 238 10.61 -6.76 -6.22
C SER A 238 11.69 -7.61 -5.57
N SER A 239 12.32 -8.50 -6.34
CA SER A 239 13.34 -9.43 -5.84
C SER A 239 14.62 -8.76 -5.33
N GLY A 240 14.77 -7.44 -5.49
CA GLY A 240 15.85 -6.63 -4.92
C GLY A 240 17.26 -7.15 -5.26
N PHE A 241 18.27 -6.65 -4.54
CA PHE A 241 19.65 -7.16 -4.62
C PHE A 241 19.91 -8.32 -3.65
N TYR A 242 19.07 -8.49 -2.63
CA TYR A 242 19.15 -9.57 -1.65
C TYR A 242 17.74 -10.02 -1.22
N PRO A 243 17.55 -11.28 -0.77
CA PRO A 243 16.25 -11.79 -0.34
C PRO A 243 15.81 -11.15 0.98
N ALA A 244 15.23 -9.95 0.96
CA ALA A 244 14.88 -9.20 2.17
C ALA A 244 13.82 -9.92 3.03
N ALA A 245 12.99 -10.77 2.42
CA ALA A 245 12.03 -11.64 3.10
C ALA A 245 12.64 -12.44 4.28
N LYS A 246 13.88 -12.94 4.14
CA LYS A 246 14.60 -13.68 5.20
C LYS A 246 15.18 -12.78 6.28
N ALA A 247 15.42 -11.50 6.00
CA ALA A 247 15.98 -10.54 6.94
C ALA A 247 14.91 -9.94 7.89
N GLY A 248 13.64 -9.88 7.45
CA GLY A 248 12.52 -9.33 8.21
C GLY A 248 11.63 -10.34 8.94
N SER A 249 11.94 -11.65 8.89
CA SER A 249 11.15 -12.65 9.60
C SER A 249 11.40 -12.55 11.11
N SER A 250 10.40 -12.15 11.88
CA SER A 250 10.46 -12.10 13.35
C SER A 250 10.49 -13.49 14.00
N ARG A 251 10.14 -14.55 13.24
CA ARG A 251 10.40 -15.94 13.62
C ARG A 251 11.86 -16.28 13.34
N GLY A 252 12.73 -15.95 14.28
CA GLY A 252 14.01 -16.60 14.42
C GLY A 252 13.80 -18.11 14.43
N ARG A 253 14.36 -18.82 13.46
CA ARG A 253 14.64 -20.24 13.62
C ARG A 253 15.70 -20.36 14.72
N THR A 254 15.25 -20.54 15.95
CA THR A 254 15.97 -21.33 16.96
C THR A 254 15.55 -22.78 16.81
#